data_AF-A0A2H9LTA4-F1
#
_entry.id   AF-A0A2H9LTA4-F1
#
_cell.length_a   1.000
_cell.length_b   1.000
_cell.length_c   1.000
_cell.angle_alpha   90.00
_cell.angle_beta   90.00
_cell.angle_gamma   90.00
#
_symmetry.space_group_name_H-M   'P 1'
#
loop_
_entity.id
_entity.type
_entity.pdbx_description
1 polymer ?
#
loop_
_entity_poly.entity_id
_entity_poly.type
_entity_poly.pdbx_seq_one_letter_code
_entity_poly.pdbx_strand_id
1 'polypeptide(L)'
;MIFHIDMSNNYKQKNYTAIALVSVDSNNKKDNQLKKGIVLTDPLRNQLMKKYTDVQLHAGLISILLEDLIPFKRAIICPDIKPIEKVFSCICSLHPELVFGHLKSLSELREELGNNKYKSEADAFARRINRNFKKMKNIHRKKSFYDLVIIINSNKSLYYDCFFKKLEKLRRFIESNR
;
A
#
# COMPACT_ATOMS: atom_id res chain seq x y z
N MET A 1 -0.56 12.20 13.08
CA MET A 1 -0.01 11.82 11.77
C MET A 1 -1.15 11.35 10.88
N ILE A 2 -1.19 11.85 9.64
CA ILE A 2 -2.12 11.42 8.59
C ILE A 2 -1.31 10.53 7.64
N PHE A 3 -1.88 9.44 7.15
CA PHE A 3 -1.24 8.62 6.13
C PHE A 3 -1.97 8.72 4.81
N HIS A 4 -1.24 8.91 3.72
CA HIS A 4 -1.73 8.65 2.38
C HIS A 4 -1.39 7.21 1.98
N ILE A 5 -2.35 6.50 1.40
CA ILE A 5 -2.17 5.11 0.94
C ILE A 5 -2.54 5.05 -0.54
N ASP A 6 -1.63 4.55 -1.38
CA ASP A 6 -1.91 4.25 -2.77
C ASP A 6 -2.64 2.90 -2.88
N MET A 7 -3.77 2.96 -3.55
CA MET A 7 -4.75 1.92 -3.79
C MET A 7 -5.09 1.83 -5.27
N SER A 8 -4.39 2.58 -6.14
CA SER A 8 -4.63 2.54 -7.59
C SER A 8 -4.56 1.10 -8.09
N ASN A 9 -5.50 0.72 -8.96
CA ASN A 9 -5.64 -0.66 -9.41
C ASN A 9 -4.49 -1.05 -10.38
N ASN A 10 -3.29 -1.18 -9.81
CA ASN A 10 -2.02 -1.35 -10.52
C ASN A 10 -1.67 -2.81 -10.79
N TYR A 11 -2.60 -3.73 -10.53
CA TYR A 11 -2.42 -5.16 -10.85
C TYR A 11 -2.39 -5.42 -12.35
N LYS A 12 -2.93 -4.50 -13.15
CA LYS A 12 -2.94 -4.57 -14.62
C LYS A 12 -1.70 -3.99 -15.30
N GLN A 13 -0.71 -3.49 -14.55
CA GLN A 13 0.51 -2.90 -15.13
C GLN A 13 1.39 -3.96 -15.83
N LYS A 14 2.29 -3.56 -16.75
CA LYS A 14 3.20 -4.51 -17.41
C LYS A 14 4.27 -5.00 -16.42
N ASN A 15 4.29 -6.31 -16.14
CA ASN A 15 5.32 -7.08 -15.42
C ASN A 15 5.41 -6.98 -13.88
N TYR A 16 4.72 -6.04 -13.22
CA TYR A 16 4.70 -5.92 -11.76
C TYR A 16 3.59 -4.96 -11.29
N THR A 17 3.40 -4.86 -9.99
CA THR A 17 2.47 -3.95 -9.30
C THR A 17 3.21 -3.23 -8.21
N ALA A 18 3.04 -1.91 -8.11
CA ALA A 18 3.57 -1.11 -7.01
C ALA A 18 2.44 -0.42 -6.24
N ILE A 19 2.55 -0.42 -4.91
CA ILE A 19 1.73 0.36 -4.00
C ILE A 19 2.62 1.09 -2.99
N ALA A 20 2.10 2.14 -2.36
CA ALA A 20 2.87 3.01 -1.49
C ALA A 20 2.03 3.53 -0.31
N LEU A 21 2.72 3.87 0.78
CA LEU A 21 2.18 4.54 1.95
C LEU A 21 3.13 5.68 2.34
N VAL A 22 2.59 6.85 2.66
CA VAL A 22 3.34 8.06 2.97
C VAL A 22 2.73 8.75 4.19
N SER A 23 3.51 9.02 5.23
CA SER A 23 3.06 9.91 6.30
C SER A 23 3.07 11.36 5.84
N VAL A 24 2.05 12.10 6.24
CA VAL A 24 1.88 13.52 5.98
C VAL A 24 1.67 14.23 7.31
N ASP A 25 2.46 15.27 7.53
CA ASP A 25 2.31 16.20 8.64
C ASP A 25 1.95 17.57 8.09
N SER A 26 0.98 18.23 8.71
CA SER A 26 0.54 19.59 8.38
C SER A 26 1.59 20.65 8.75
N ASN A 27 2.51 20.32 9.68
CA ASN A 27 3.39 21.32 10.31
C ASN A 27 4.82 21.41 9.73
N ASN A 28 5.00 21.08 8.44
CA ASN A 28 6.24 21.30 7.67
C ASN A 28 7.51 20.59 8.20
N LYS A 29 7.84 19.46 7.55
CA LYS A 29 9.16 19.12 6.99
C LYS A 29 8.98 17.87 6.12
N LYS A 30 9.22 17.99 4.80
CA LYS A 30 9.26 16.82 3.88
C LYS A 30 10.26 15.76 4.36
N ASP A 31 11.26 16.18 5.14
CA ASP A 31 12.35 15.34 5.63
C ASP A 31 11.94 14.35 6.73
N ASN A 32 10.75 14.53 7.34
CA ASN A 32 10.24 13.63 8.39
C ASN A 32 9.10 12.72 7.91
N GLN A 33 8.84 12.68 6.60
CA GLN A 33 7.84 11.79 6.03
C GLN A 33 8.38 10.36 6.00
N LEU A 34 7.70 9.45 6.69
CA LEU A 34 7.87 8.02 6.49
C LEU A 34 7.24 7.68 5.14
N LYS A 35 8.01 7.17 4.18
CA LYS A 35 7.43 6.51 3.01
C LYS A 35 7.82 5.04 2.98
N LYS A 36 6.85 4.20 2.67
CA LYS A 36 7.00 2.76 2.48
C LYS A 36 6.40 2.40 1.12
N GLY A 37 7.07 1.53 0.37
CA GLY A 37 6.60 1.03 -0.92
C GLY A 37 6.69 -0.48 -0.97
N ILE A 38 5.76 -1.12 -1.67
CA ILE A 38 5.84 -2.55 -1.98
C ILE A 38 5.71 -2.74 -3.48
N VAL A 39 6.53 -3.64 -4.02
CA VAL A 39 6.44 -4.10 -5.40
C VAL A 39 6.21 -5.60 -5.45
N LEU A 40 5.14 -6.03 -6.10
CA LEU A 40 4.84 -7.43 -6.41
C LEU A 40 5.18 -7.72 -7.88
N THR A 41 6.16 -8.58 -8.13
CA THR A 41 6.69 -8.82 -9.49
C THR A 41 6.07 -10.05 -10.17
N ASP A 42 6.12 -10.09 -11.50
CA ASP A 42 5.95 -11.34 -12.24
C ASP A 42 7.14 -12.29 -12.01
N PRO A 43 6.94 -13.63 -12.06
CA PRO A 43 5.68 -14.33 -12.38
C PRO A 43 4.72 -14.47 -11.18
N LEU A 44 5.17 -14.16 -9.96
CA LEU A 44 4.42 -14.37 -8.72
C LEU A 44 3.05 -13.67 -8.74
N ARG A 45 3.02 -12.40 -9.17
CA ARG A 45 1.77 -11.66 -9.33
C ARG A 45 0.74 -12.43 -10.17
N ASN A 46 1.15 -12.90 -11.35
CA ASN A 46 0.25 -13.64 -12.25
C ASN A 46 -0.25 -14.95 -11.63
N GLN A 47 0.57 -15.62 -10.80
CA GLN A 47 0.14 -16.81 -10.06
C GLN A 47 -0.90 -16.45 -8.99
N LEU A 48 -0.67 -15.36 -8.26
CA LEU A 48 -1.56 -14.90 -7.20
C LEU A 48 -2.91 -14.41 -7.71
N MET A 49 -2.92 -13.69 -8.83
CA MET A 49 -4.16 -13.23 -9.50
C MET A 49 -5.08 -14.39 -9.95
N LYS A 50 -4.54 -15.61 -10.10
CA LYS A 50 -5.34 -16.81 -10.40
C LYS A 50 -5.98 -17.42 -9.15
N LYS A 51 -5.44 -17.13 -7.96
CA LYS A 51 -5.85 -17.76 -6.69
C LYS A 51 -6.62 -16.81 -5.78
N TYR A 52 -6.38 -15.51 -5.87
CA TYR A 52 -6.92 -14.50 -4.97
C TYR A 52 -7.56 -13.34 -5.73
N THR A 53 -8.54 -12.71 -5.10
CA THR A 53 -9.20 -11.51 -5.63
C THR A 53 -8.31 -10.27 -5.49
N ASP A 54 -8.55 -9.25 -6.33
CA ASP A 54 -7.89 -7.94 -6.23
C ASP A 54 -7.98 -7.36 -4.81
N VAL A 55 -9.11 -7.55 -4.13
CA VAL A 55 -9.35 -7.07 -2.75
C VAL A 55 -8.37 -7.71 -1.78
N GLN A 56 -8.25 -9.03 -1.81
CA GLN A 56 -7.35 -9.78 -0.93
C GLN A 56 -5.89 -9.42 -1.19
N LEU A 57 -5.51 -9.27 -2.47
CA LEU A 57 -4.15 -8.92 -2.83
C LEU A 57 -3.78 -7.51 -2.34
N HIS A 58 -4.62 -6.50 -2.61
CA HIS A 58 -4.37 -5.14 -2.11
C HIS A 58 -4.33 -5.09 -0.58
N ALA A 59 -5.29 -5.72 0.10
CA ALA A 59 -5.33 -5.76 1.56
C ALA A 59 -4.07 -6.42 2.13
N GLY A 60 -3.60 -7.51 1.52
CA GLY A 60 -2.37 -8.20 1.93
C GLY A 60 -1.13 -7.31 1.77
N LEU A 61 -1.00 -6.60 0.64
CA LEU A 61 0.13 -5.69 0.43
C LEU A 61 0.08 -4.50 1.41
N ILE A 62 -1.08 -3.88 1.61
CA ILE A 62 -1.21 -2.76 2.56
C ILE A 62 -0.93 -3.21 3.98
N SER A 63 -1.35 -4.42 4.37
CA SER A 63 -1.06 -4.96 5.70
C SER A 63 0.44 -5.02 5.97
N ILE A 64 1.27 -5.36 4.96
CA ILE A 64 2.74 -5.32 5.10
C ILE A 64 3.25 -3.88 5.23
N LEU A 65 2.68 -2.92 4.49
CA LEU A 65 3.06 -1.51 4.63
C LEU A 65 2.77 -0.96 6.04
N LEU A 66 1.74 -1.49 6.69
CA LEU A 66 1.33 -1.11 8.03
C LEU A 66 2.16 -1.75 9.15
N GLU A 67 2.99 -2.75 8.87
CA GLU A 67 3.83 -3.38 9.89
C GLU A 67 4.77 -2.36 10.54
N ASP A 68 4.97 -2.48 11.86
CA ASP A 68 5.79 -1.60 12.68
C ASP A 68 5.40 -0.12 12.65
N LEU A 69 4.21 0.22 12.16
CA LEU A 69 3.68 1.57 12.28
C LEU A 69 3.08 1.79 13.66
N ILE A 70 3.29 2.99 14.20
CA ILE A 70 2.52 3.46 15.34
C ILE A 70 1.06 3.73 14.94
N PRO A 71 0.09 3.64 15.88
CA PRO A 71 -1.29 4.02 15.62
C PRO A 71 -1.40 5.43 15.02
N PHE A 72 -2.30 5.61 14.06
CA PHE A 72 -2.44 6.87 13.33
C PHE A 72 -3.85 7.46 13.44
N LYS A 73 -3.93 8.79 13.29
CA LYS A 73 -5.19 9.53 13.48
C LYS A 73 -6.16 9.40 12.31
N ARG A 74 -5.62 9.28 11.08
CA ARG A 74 -6.40 9.27 9.84
C ARG A 74 -5.62 8.60 8.71
N ALA A 75 -6.30 7.81 7.90
CA ALA A 75 -5.78 7.31 6.61
C ALA A 75 -6.58 7.90 5.46
N ILE A 76 -5.87 8.39 4.46
CA ILE A 76 -6.37 8.96 3.21
C ILE A 76 -6.06 7.97 2.10
N ILE A 77 -7.10 7.37 1.52
CA ILE A 77 -6.91 6.47 0.39
C ILE A 77 -6.84 7.26 -0.91
N CYS A 78 -5.89 6.88 -1.76
CA CYS A 78 -5.63 7.49 -3.04
C CYS A 78 -5.45 6.40 -4.11
N PRO A 79 -5.96 6.55 -5.35
CA PRO A 79 -7.04 7.42 -5.79
C PRO A 79 -8.41 6.97 -5.24
N ASP A 80 -9.45 7.75 -5.51
CA ASP A 80 -10.83 7.51 -5.09
C ASP A 80 -11.47 6.36 -5.90
N ILE A 81 -11.27 5.09 -5.49
CA ILE A 81 -11.71 3.92 -6.28
C ILE A 81 -12.56 2.94 -5.46
N LYS A 82 -13.55 2.31 -6.11
CA LYS A 82 -14.29 1.17 -5.55
C LYS A 82 -13.56 -0.15 -5.92
N PRO A 83 -13.54 -1.16 -5.03
CA PRO A 83 -14.24 -1.28 -3.75
C PRO A 83 -13.33 -0.99 -2.52
N ILE A 84 -13.01 0.29 -2.28
CA ILE A 84 -12.22 0.76 -1.12
C ILE A 84 -12.68 0.17 0.22
N GLU A 85 -13.99 0.16 0.47
CA GLU A 85 -14.57 -0.29 1.75
C GLU A 85 -14.23 -1.75 2.06
N LYS A 86 -14.24 -2.61 1.04
CA LYS A 86 -13.92 -4.04 1.19
C LYS A 86 -12.45 -4.24 1.52
N VAL A 87 -11.55 -3.53 0.82
CA VAL A 87 -10.12 -3.61 1.11
C VAL A 87 -9.81 -3.08 2.51
N PHE A 88 -10.41 -1.94 2.89
CA PHE A 88 -10.21 -1.36 4.20
C PHE A 88 -10.77 -2.23 5.33
N SER A 89 -11.95 -2.83 5.14
CA SER A 89 -12.52 -3.80 6.08
C SER A 89 -11.58 -4.99 6.33
N CYS A 90 -11.00 -5.53 5.26
CA CYS A 90 -9.99 -6.59 5.37
C CYS A 90 -8.74 -6.14 6.15
N ILE A 91 -8.25 -4.92 5.91
CA ILE A 91 -7.08 -4.37 6.63
C ILE A 91 -7.40 -4.17 8.11
N CYS A 92 -8.56 -3.60 8.45
CA CYS A 92 -8.99 -3.42 9.84
C CYS A 92 -9.09 -4.74 10.59
N SER A 93 -9.50 -5.80 9.90
CA SER A 93 -9.58 -7.15 10.48
C SER A 93 -8.20 -7.73 10.80
N LEU A 94 -7.19 -7.39 10.01
CA LEU A 94 -5.80 -7.85 10.23
C LEU A 94 -5.02 -6.99 11.22
N HIS A 95 -5.37 -5.71 11.33
CA HIS A 95 -4.70 -4.71 12.14
C HIS A 95 -5.69 -3.90 12.98
N PRO A 96 -6.53 -4.54 13.81
CA PRO A 96 -7.51 -3.83 14.64
C PRO A 96 -6.84 -2.82 15.60
N GLU A 97 -5.59 -3.08 15.98
CA GLU A 97 -4.78 -2.24 16.85
C GLU A 97 -4.25 -0.96 16.19
N LEU A 98 -4.05 -0.97 14.87
CA LEU A 98 -3.46 0.15 14.13
C LEU A 98 -4.50 1.11 13.59
N VAL A 99 -5.75 0.65 13.43
CA VAL A 99 -6.83 1.43 12.84
C VAL A 99 -7.74 2.03 13.93
N PHE A 100 -7.19 3.00 14.66
CA PHE A 100 -7.96 3.91 15.52
C PHE A 100 -8.37 5.21 14.80
N GLY A 101 -8.11 5.30 13.49
CA GLY A 101 -8.32 6.51 12.69
C GLY A 101 -9.48 6.40 11.70
N HIS A 102 -10.07 7.54 11.34
CA HIS A 102 -11.08 7.58 10.29
C HIS A 102 -10.46 7.34 8.91
N LEU A 103 -11.13 6.53 8.10
CA LEU A 103 -10.86 6.42 6.67
C LEU A 103 -11.46 7.63 5.95
N LYS A 104 -10.68 8.26 5.06
CA LYS A 104 -11.22 9.22 4.10
C LYS A 104 -10.68 8.97 2.70
N SER A 105 -11.50 9.31 1.72
CA SER A 105 -11.12 9.44 0.32
C SER A 105 -10.28 10.70 0.10
N LEU A 106 -9.56 10.74 -1.01
CA LEU A 106 -8.84 11.93 -1.46
C LEU A 106 -9.82 13.05 -1.87
N SER A 107 -11.01 12.70 -2.38
CA SER A 107 -12.08 13.66 -2.65
C SER A 107 -12.56 14.38 -1.39
N GLU A 108 -12.86 13.65 -0.32
CA GLU A 108 -13.28 14.28 0.95
C GLU A 108 -12.17 15.19 1.52
N LEU A 109 -10.90 14.78 1.40
CA LEU A 109 -9.78 15.62 1.81
C LEU A 109 -9.70 16.91 0.98
N ARG A 110 -9.96 16.86 -0.34
CA ARG A 110 -9.96 18.05 -1.20
C ARG A 110 -11.04 19.03 -0.79
N GLU A 111 -12.24 18.53 -0.49
CA GLU A 111 -13.37 19.32 -0.01
C GLU A 111 -13.04 19.99 1.33
N GLU A 112 -12.51 19.23 2.29
CA GLU A 112 -12.06 19.76 3.60
C GLU A 112 -11.02 20.86 3.49
N LEU A 113 -10.08 20.72 2.54
CA LEU A 113 -9.01 21.68 2.33
C LEU A 113 -9.43 22.87 1.43
N GLY A 114 -10.63 22.85 0.84
CA GLY A 114 -11.03 23.81 -0.19
C GLY A 114 -10.10 23.80 -1.41
N ASN A 115 -9.42 22.67 -1.68
CA ASN A 115 -8.40 22.56 -2.72
C ASN A 115 -8.62 21.35 -3.61
N ASN A 116 -9.42 21.55 -4.66
CA ASN A 116 -9.75 20.52 -5.66
C ASN A 116 -8.52 19.98 -6.42
N LYS A 117 -7.39 20.70 -6.40
CA LYS A 117 -6.14 20.32 -7.07
C LYS A 117 -5.16 19.58 -6.16
N TYR A 118 -5.52 19.31 -4.90
CA TYR A 118 -4.67 18.57 -3.98
C TYR A 118 -4.32 17.18 -4.54
N LYS A 119 -3.02 16.83 -4.47
CA LYS A 119 -2.45 15.59 -5.01
C LYS A 119 -1.94 14.70 -3.88
N SER A 120 -2.05 13.40 -4.09
CA SER A 120 -1.56 12.41 -3.14
C SER A 120 -0.05 12.22 -3.23
N GLU A 121 0.62 12.38 -2.09
CA GLU A 121 2.03 11.99 -1.92
C GLU A 121 2.27 10.48 -2.14
N ALA A 122 1.30 9.61 -1.80
CA ALA A 122 1.42 8.17 -2.01
C ALA A 122 1.34 7.79 -3.51
N ASP A 123 0.42 8.38 -4.28
CA ASP A 123 0.36 8.19 -5.74
C ASP A 123 1.65 8.72 -6.41
N ALA A 124 2.12 9.90 -6.00
CA ALA A 124 3.38 10.45 -6.49
C ALA A 124 4.56 9.49 -6.21
N PHE A 125 4.59 8.89 -5.02
CA PHE A 125 5.63 7.93 -4.65
C PHE A 125 5.53 6.62 -5.43
N ALA A 126 4.34 6.04 -5.57
CA ALA A 126 4.11 4.84 -6.37
C ALA A 126 4.52 5.03 -7.84
N ARG A 127 4.19 6.18 -8.45
CA ARG A 127 4.64 6.53 -9.80
C ARG A 127 6.16 6.64 -9.90
N ARG A 128 6.82 7.15 -8.87
CA ARG A 128 8.29 7.23 -8.82
C ARG A 128 8.91 5.83 -8.77
N ILE A 129 8.34 4.90 -8.01
CA ILE A 129 8.76 3.49 -7.99
C ILE A 129 8.60 2.90 -9.39
N ASN A 130 7.42 3.04 -10.01
CA ASN A 130 7.13 2.53 -11.35
C ASN A 130 8.11 3.04 -12.42
N ARG A 131 8.42 4.35 -12.41
CA ARG A 131 9.37 4.93 -13.38
C ARG A 131 10.79 4.40 -13.22
N ASN A 132 11.19 4.07 -12.00
CA ASN A 132 12.57 3.72 -11.67
C ASN A 132 12.80 2.23 -11.42
N PHE A 133 11.76 1.39 -11.40
CA PHE A 133 11.86 -0.01 -11.01
C PHE A 133 12.93 -0.81 -11.79
N LYS A 134 13.09 -0.58 -13.10
CA LYS A 134 14.15 -1.22 -13.90
C LYS A 134 15.56 -0.83 -13.44
N LYS A 135 15.76 0.42 -13.04
CA LYS A 135 17.02 0.93 -12.48
C LYS A 135 17.23 0.45 -11.03
N MET A 136 16.14 0.07 -10.35
CA MET A 136 16.15 -0.42 -8.97
C MET A 136 16.59 -1.88 -8.82
N LYS A 137 16.62 -2.67 -9.91
CA LYS A 137 17.02 -4.09 -9.87
C LYS A 137 18.48 -4.35 -9.46
N ASN A 138 19.34 -3.32 -9.47
CA ASN A 138 20.77 -3.42 -9.10
C ASN A 138 21.13 -2.64 -7.80
N ILE A 139 20.15 -2.26 -6.99
CA ILE A 139 20.37 -1.51 -5.73
C ILE A 139 20.80 -2.45 -4.61
N HIS A 140 22.03 -2.97 -4.69
CA HIS A 140 22.78 -3.32 -3.48
C HIS A 140 23.75 -2.21 -3.05
N ARG A 141 23.89 -1.12 -3.84
CA ARG A 141 24.85 -0.04 -3.55
C ARG A 141 24.36 1.35 -4.03
N LYS A 142 23.70 2.10 -3.14
CA LYS A 142 23.94 3.53 -2.80
C LYS A 142 22.69 4.20 -2.18
N LYS A 143 22.99 5.01 -1.15
CA LYS A 143 22.10 5.70 -0.20
C LYS A 143 21.19 6.80 -0.80
N SER A 144 20.06 6.99 -0.10
CA SER A 144 19.42 8.28 0.30
C SER A 144 18.10 8.76 -0.34
N PHE A 145 17.55 8.13 -1.38
CA PHE A 145 16.29 8.64 -1.99
C PHE A 145 15.00 7.88 -1.60
N TYR A 146 15.11 6.75 -0.89
CA TYR A 146 13.99 5.85 -0.59
C TYR A 146 13.99 5.46 0.89
N ASP A 147 13.09 6.03 1.69
CA ASP A 147 11.83 5.39 2.04
C ASP A 147 11.75 3.89 1.73
N LEU A 148 11.62 3.03 2.75
CA LEU A 148 11.69 1.55 2.63
C LEU A 148 10.84 1.01 1.46
N VAL A 149 11.49 0.46 0.42
CA VAL A 149 10.81 -0.26 -0.68
C VAL A 149 11.07 -1.75 -0.55
N ILE A 150 10.01 -2.54 -0.36
CA ILE A 150 10.05 -3.99 -0.26
C ILE A 150 9.69 -4.59 -1.62
N ILE A 151 10.49 -5.52 -2.12
CA ILE A 151 10.21 -6.25 -3.36
C ILE A 151 9.80 -7.68 -2.98
N ILE A 152 8.56 -8.04 -3.31
CA ILE A 152 8.00 -9.39 -3.15
C ILE A 152 8.09 -10.09 -4.50
N ASN A 153 8.90 -11.14 -4.54
CA ASN A 153 9.08 -12.02 -5.70
C ASN A 153 8.97 -13.48 -5.25
N SER A 154 9.04 -14.43 -6.20
CA SER A 154 8.91 -15.87 -5.93
C SER A 154 10.07 -16.48 -5.13
N ASN A 155 11.11 -15.72 -4.80
CA ASN A 155 12.17 -16.23 -3.92
C ASN A 155 11.68 -16.16 -2.47
N LYS A 156 11.92 -17.24 -1.71
CA LYS A 156 11.54 -17.42 -0.29
C LYS A 156 12.22 -16.37 0.61
N SER A 157 11.78 -15.12 0.53
CA SER A 157 12.18 -14.03 1.39
C SER A 157 11.24 -13.96 2.60
N LEU A 158 11.72 -13.37 3.71
CA LEU A 158 10.89 -13.12 4.90
C LEU A 158 9.58 -12.40 4.56
N TYR A 159 9.63 -11.45 3.62
CA TYR A 159 8.45 -10.71 3.15
C TYR A 159 7.53 -11.54 2.27
N TYR A 160 8.04 -12.50 1.49
CA TYR A 160 7.22 -13.47 0.76
C TYR A 160 6.39 -14.32 1.73
N ASP A 161 7.03 -14.92 2.73
CA ASP A 161 6.33 -15.76 3.71
C ASP A 161 5.33 -14.95 4.55
N CYS A 162 5.71 -13.74 4.96
CA CYS A 162 4.80 -12.81 5.65
C CYS A 162 3.57 -12.52 4.78
N PHE A 163 3.78 -12.15 3.52
CA PHE A 163 2.70 -11.86 2.58
C PHE A 163 1.75 -13.03 2.40
N PHE A 164 2.28 -14.24 2.18
CA PHE A 164 1.44 -15.44 2.03
C PHE A 164 0.65 -15.75 3.30
N LYS A 165 1.24 -15.59 4.49
CA LYS A 165 0.51 -15.74 5.76
C LYS A 165 -0.65 -14.74 5.87
N LYS A 166 -0.47 -13.49 5.44
CA LYS A 166 -1.56 -12.49 5.42
C LYS A 166 -2.65 -12.87 4.42
N LEU A 167 -2.28 -13.31 3.21
CA LEU A 167 -3.24 -13.75 2.20
C LEU A 167 -4.09 -14.95 2.66
N GLU A 168 -3.47 -15.96 3.29
CA GLU A 168 -4.21 -17.11 3.80
C GLU A 168 -5.13 -16.72 4.97
N LYS A 169 -4.72 -15.79 5.85
CA LYS A 169 -5.62 -15.23 6.88
C LYS A 169 -6.84 -14.55 6.25
N LEU A 170 -6.63 -13.71 5.23
CA LEU A 170 -7.71 -13.02 4.52
C LEU A 170 -8.65 -13.98 3.81
N ARG A 171 -8.12 -15.05 3.20
CA ARG A 171 -8.91 -16.08 2.54
C ARG A 171 -9.85 -16.77 3.53
N ARG A 172 -9.32 -17.23 4.67
CA ARG A 172 -10.11 -17.87 5.73
C ARG A 172 -11.22 -16.97 6.25
N PHE A 173 -10.94 -15.68 6.44
CA PHE A 173 -11.94 -14.70 6.88
C PHE A 173 -13.09 -14.53 5.86
N ILE A 174 -12.79 -14.48 4.57
CA ILE A 174 -13.82 -14.34 3.53
C ILE A 174 -14.64 -15.62 3.41
N GLU A 175 -13.99 -16.79 3.52
CA GLU A 175 -14.65 -18.09 3.48
C GLU A 175 -15.54 -18.33 4.72
N SER A 176 -15.17 -17.81 5.91
CA SER A 176 -15.96 -17.97 7.15
C SER A 176 -17.16 -17.04 7.27
N ASN A 177 -17.27 -16.01 6.42
CA ASN A 177 -18.37 -15.03 6.41
C ASN A 177 -19.34 -15.23 5.22
N ARG A 178 -19.30 -16.42 4.58
CA ARG A 178 -20.21 -16.84 3.50
C ARG A 178 -21.12 -17.94 3.99
#